data_AF-A0A6B2TC08-F1
#
_entry.id   AF-A0A6B2TC08-F1
#
_cell.length_a   1.000
_cell.length_b   1.000
_cell.length_c   1.000
_cell.angle_alpha   90.00
_cell.angle_beta   90.00
_cell.angle_gamma   90.00
#
_symmetry.space_group_name_H-M   'P 1'
#
loop_
_entity.id
_entity.type
_entity.pdbx_description
1 polymer ?
#
loop_
_entity_poly.entity_id
_entity_poly.type
_entity_poly.pdbx_seq_one_letter_code
_entity_poly.pdbx_strand_id
1 'polypeptide(L)' 'MGSGQGDDRAGDRTLVGRRREQALLERSLENARSGDRGSATVLRGDAGIGKTALLEWTVTRAAREGFTVLRV' A
#
# COMPACT_ATOMS: atom_id res chain seq x y z
N MET A 1 -15.82 29.45 6.49
CA MET A 1 -14.88 28.66 7.33
C MET A 1 -14.99 27.22 6.86
N GLY A 2 -14.35 26.79 5.78
CA GLY A 2 -12.92 26.49 5.71
C GLY A 2 -12.76 24.99 5.41
N SER A 3 -12.86 24.64 4.11
CA SER A 3 -12.24 23.47 3.43
C SER A 3 -12.29 22.08 4.09
N GLY A 4 -13.23 21.25 3.63
CA GLY A 4 -13.13 19.78 3.70
C GLY A 4 -12.17 19.28 2.61
N GLN A 5 -10.95 19.01 3.03
CA GLN A 5 -9.80 18.51 2.29
C GLN A 5 -10.17 17.39 1.29
N GLY A 6 -9.85 17.59 0.01
CA GLY A 6 -9.88 16.51 -0.97
C GLY A 6 -8.71 15.55 -0.75
N ASP A 7 -9.00 14.37 -0.22
CA ASP A 7 -8.05 13.24 -0.16
C ASP A 7 -8.61 11.96 -0.80
N ASP A 8 -9.72 12.06 -1.55
CA ASP A 8 -10.32 10.91 -2.24
C ASP A 8 -9.65 10.55 -3.57
N ARG A 9 -8.63 11.30 -4.02
CA ARG A 9 -7.94 11.01 -5.30
C ARG A 9 -6.76 10.05 -5.20
N ALA A 10 -6.32 9.68 -3.99
CA ALA A 10 -5.17 8.78 -3.80
C ALA A 10 -5.51 7.28 -3.95
N GLY A 11 -6.80 6.92 -3.88
CA GLY A 11 -7.24 5.53 -3.74
C GLY A 11 -7.36 4.69 -5.03
N ASP A 12 -7.26 5.30 -6.22
CA ASP A 12 -7.55 4.59 -7.48
C ASP A 12 -6.56 4.87 -8.60
N ARG A 13 -5.26 4.75 -8.31
CA ARG A 13 -4.29 4.52 -9.39
C ARG A 13 -4.38 3.06 -9.79
N THR A 14 -5.23 2.76 -10.77
CA THR A 14 -5.39 1.41 -11.34
C THR A 14 -4.03 0.81 -11.70
N LEU A 15 -3.58 -0.15 -10.90
CA LEU A 15 -2.31 -0.85 -11.11
C LEU A 15 -2.49 -1.91 -12.19
N VAL A 16 -2.06 -1.62 -13.42
CA VAL A 16 -2.08 -2.61 -14.51
C VAL A 16 -0.92 -3.60 -14.32
N GLY A 17 -1.21 -4.90 -14.33
CA GLY A 17 -0.19 -5.96 -14.36
C GLY A 17 0.53 -6.29 -13.05
N ARG A 18 0.09 -5.76 -11.90
CA ARG A 18 0.79 -5.90 -10.59
C ARG A 18 0.11 -6.83 -9.57
N ARG A 19 -0.67 -7.81 -10.05
CA ARG A 19 -1.42 -8.71 -9.16
C ARG A 19 -0.51 -9.56 -8.27
N ARG A 20 0.68 -9.95 -8.77
CA ARG A 20 1.63 -10.77 -7.99
C ARG A 20 2.21 -9.96 -6.82
N GLU A 21 2.59 -8.72 -7.07
CA GLU A 21 3.16 -7.82 -6.08
C GLU A 21 2.11 -7.36 -5.06
N GLN A 22 0.88 -7.08 -5.51
CA GLN A 22 -0.25 -6.83 -4.60
C GLN A 22 -0.46 -8.03 -3.67
N ALA A 23 -0.54 -9.25 -4.20
CA ALA A 23 -0.74 -10.46 -3.39
C ALA A 23 0.42 -10.72 -2.41
N LEU A 24 1.65 -10.32 -2.75
CA LEU A 24 2.78 -10.39 -1.82
C LEU A 24 2.61 -9.41 -0.66
N LEU A 25 2.23 -8.16 -0.95
CA LEU A 25 2.02 -7.14 0.07
C LEU A 25 0.80 -7.45 0.94
N GLU A 26 -0.27 -8.01 0.38
CA GLU A 26 -1.44 -8.49 1.14
C GLU A 26 -1.04 -9.59 2.12
N ARG A 27 -0.25 -10.58 1.69
CA ARG A 27 0.25 -11.62 2.60
C ARG A 27 1.13 -11.04 3.70
N SER A 28 1.96 -10.04 3.39
CA SER A 28 2.76 -9.34 4.41
C SER A 28 1.90 -8.64 5.46
N LEU A 29 0.80 -8.00 5.05
CA LEU A 29 -0.16 -7.37 5.97
C LEU A 29 -0.88 -8.43 6.82
N GLU A 30 -1.37 -9.51 6.20
CA GLU A 30 -2.05 -10.59 6.92
C GLU A 30 -1.12 -11.24 7.97
N ASN A 31 0.12 -11.54 7.61
CA ASN A 31 1.10 -12.11 8.53
C ASN A 31 1.44 -11.14 9.68
N ALA A 32 1.48 -9.83 9.41
CA ALA A 32 1.68 -8.83 10.46
C ALA A 32 0.46 -8.75 11.39
N ARG A 33 -0.75 -8.95 10.87
CA ARG A 33 -2.01 -8.93 11.62
C ARG A 33 -2.20 -10.15 12.50
N SER A 34 -1.85 -11.35 12.01
CA SER A 34 -1.98 -12.60 12.79
C SER A 34 -1.07 -12.62 14.02
N GLY A 35 -0.08 -11.71 14.09
CA GLY A 35 0.84 -11.60 15.22
C GLY A 35 1.93 -12.68 15.22
N ASP A 36 1.99 -13.53 14.19
CA ASP A 36 2.93 -14.65 14.15
C ASP A 36 4.35 -14.17 13.90
N ARG A 37 4.56 -13.26 12.91
CA ARG A 37 5.89 -12.77 12.50
C ARG A 37 5.83 -11.40 11.81
N GLY A 38 6.78 -10.52 12.13
CA GLY A 38 7.05 -9.32 11.31
C GLY A 38 7.66 -9.70 9.95
N SER A 39 7.36 -8.92 8.90
CA SER A 39 7.93 -9.13 7.56
C SER A 39 8.42 -7.82 6.94
N ALA A 40 9.46 -7.91 6.10
CA ALA A 40 9.99 -6.79 5.33
C ALA A 40 10.04 -7.18 3.85
N THR A 41 9.53 -6.30 2.98
CA THR A 41 9.47 -6.51 1.53
C THR A 41 10.16 -5.36 0.80
N VAL A 42 11.04 -5.68 -0.15
CA VAL A 42 11.75 -4.68 -0.97
C VAL A 42 11.17 -4.65 -2.38
N LEU A 43 10.68 -3.49 -2.80
CA LEU A 43 10.18 -3.28 -4.16
C LEU A 43 11.30 -2.83 -5.09
N ARG A 44 11.68 -3.68 -6.05
CA ARG A 44 12.64 -3.36 -7.12
C ARG A 44 11.95 -3.29 -8.49
N GLY A 45 12.53 -2.53 -9.40
CA GLY A 45 12.06 -2.36 -10.78
C GLY A 45 12.60 -1.08 -11.40
N ASP A 46 12.23 -0.81 -12.64
CA ASP A 46 12.73 0.36 -13.37
C ASP A 46 12.05 1.67 -12.94
N ALA A 47 12.67 2.80 -13.29
CA ALA A 47 12.05 4.11 -13.07
C ALA A 47 10.72 4.19 -13.83
N GLY A 48 9.69 4.80 -13.21
CA GLY A 48 8.37 4.96 -13.84
C GLY A 48 7.46 3.73 -13.84
N ILE A 49 7.93 2.54 -13.41
CA ILE A 49 7.15 1.29 -13.49
C ILE A 49 5.98 1.17 -12.46
N GLY A 50 5.68 2.25 -11.74
CA GLY A 50 4.55 2.32 -10.81
C GLY A 50 4.82 1.89 -9.36
N LYS A 51 6.08 1.86 -8.90
CA LYS A 51 6.40 1.48 -7.49
C LYS A 51 5.70 2.37 -6.46
N THR A 52 5.69 3.68 -6.69
CA THR A 52 5.00 4.65 -5.82
C THR A 52 3.50 4.42 -5.83
N ALA A 53 2.91 4.10 -6.98
CA ALA A 53 1.48 3.78 -7.05
C ALA A 53 1.15 2.49 -6.26
N LEU A 54 2.03 1.49 -6.31
CA LEU A 54 1.88 0.26 -5.53
C LEU A 54 1.98 0.52 -4.03
N LEU A 55 2.92 1.36 -3.58
CA LEU A 55 3.04 1.74 -2.17
C LEU A 55 1.81 2.52 -1.67
N GLU A 56 1.28 3.46 -2.46
CA GLU A 56 0.05 4.18 -2.08
C GLU A 56 -1.16 3.26 -1.97
N TRP A 57 -1.29 2.30 -2.89
CA TRP A 57 -2.32 1.28 -2.81
C TRP A 57 -2.17 0.44 -1.53
N THR A 58 -0.97 0.00 -1.20
CA THR A 58 -0.70 -0.79 0.01
C THR A 58 -1.05 -0.04 1.28
N VAL A 59 -0.76 1.25 1.34
CA VAL A 59 -1.09 2.06 2.52
C VAL A 59 -2.58 2.34 2.65
N THR A 60 -3.26 2.64 1.54
CA THR A 60 -4.71 2.76 1.55
C THR A 60 -5.34 1.48 2.10
N ARG A 61 -4.82 0.32 1.68
CA ARG A 61 -5.25 -0.98 2.19
C ARG A 61 -4.91 -1.19 3.66
N ALA A 62 -3.66 -0.95 4.07
CA ALA A 62 -3.21 -1.12 5.45
C ALA A 62 -4.02 -0.24 6.42
N ALA A 63 -4.31 1.01 6.04
CA ALA A 63 -5.17 1.90 6.82
C ALA A 63 -6.59 1.34 6.97
N ARG A 64 -7.17 0.77 5.91
CA ARG A 64 -8.49 0.11 5.97
C ARG A 64 -8.49 -1.15 6.84
N GLU A 65 -7.34 -1.81 6.98
CA GLU A 65 -7.15 -2.97 7.85
C GLU A 65 -6.79 -2.58 9.30
N GLY A 66 -6.67 -1.28 9.60
CA GLY A 66 -6.43 -0.75 10.95
C GLY A 66 -4.95 -0.60 11.32
N PHE A 67 -4.03 -0.71 10.37
CA PHE A 67 -2.61 -0.48 10.62
C PHE A 67 -2.29 1.00 10.77
N THR A 68 -1.37 1.31 11.69
CA THR A 68 -0.68 2.60 11.69
C THR A 68 0.43 2.58 10.64
N VAL A 69 0.40 3.55 9.72
CA VAL A 69 1.36 3.62 8.61
C VAL A 69 2.37 4.73 8.87
N LEU A 70 3.67 4.39 8.80
CA LEU A 70 4.78 5.33 8.90
C LEU A 70 5.40 5.55 7.51
N ARG A 71 5.62 6.80 7.11
CA ARG A 71 6.22 7.20 5.83
C ARG A 71 7.23 8.32 6.06
N VAL A 72 8.21 8.40 5.15
CA VAL A 72 9.26 9.44 5.12
C VAL A 72 9.20 10.23 3.83
#